data_AF-W6Y1L2-F1
#
_entry.id   AF-W6Y1L2-F1
#
_cell.length_a   1.000
_cell.length_b   1.000
_cell.length_c   1.000
_cell.angle_alpha   90.00
_cell.angle_beta   90.00
_cell.angle_gamma   90.00
#
_symmetry.space_group_name_H-M   'P 1'
#
loop_
_entity.id
_entity.type
_entity.pdbx_description
1 polymer ?
#
loop_
_entity_poly.entity_id
_entity_poly.type
_entity_poly.pdbx_seq_one_letter_code
_entity_poly.pdbx_strand_id
1 'polypeptide(L)'
;MPCQLYNALIRTHHITSRKKVAKLKAAASNCNVYALLRSGRCPGIMYCQGAETGVRDWVANVQRLRYKDFQLVKKPAEKETGGKDTESGIMYGKLEEVDSVKDFGAKMESLGIWEWWRKGMGYVGND
;
A
#
# COMPACT_ATOMS: atom_id res chain seq x y z
N MET A 1 7.53 -22.65 -8.97
CA MET A 1 8.24 -21.40 -8.63
C MET A 1 7.40 -20.65 -7.62
N PRO A 2 7.88 -20.35 -6.41
CA PRO A 2 7.15 -19.45 -5.53
C PRO A 2 6.97 -18.12 -6.28
N CYS A 3 5.74 -17.63 -6.39
CA CYS A 3 5.43 -16.34 -6.98
C CYS A 3 6.00 -15.27 -6.06
N GLN A 4 7.11 -14.64 -6.46
CA GLN A 4 7.78 -13.63 -5.67
C GLN A 4 6.83 -12.43 -5.50
N LEU A 5 6.43 -12.15 -4.27
CA LEU A 5 5.49 -11.08 -3.99
C LEU A 5 6.24 -9.76 -3.85
N TYR A 6 5.72 -8.71 -4.46
CA TYR A 6 6.25 -7.36 -4.34
C TYR A 6 5.29 -6.50 -3.53
N ASN A 7 5.82 -5.50 -2.84
CA ASN A 7 5.03 -4.49 -2.17
C ASN A 7 5.63 -3.09 -2.34
N ALA A 8 4.79 -2.07 -2.13
CA ALA A 8 5.22 -0.68 -2.13
C ALA A 8 4.41 0.15 -1.14
N LEU A 9 5.03 1.22 -0.62
CA LEU A 9 4.41 2.15 0.31
C LEU A 9 4.49 3.58 -0.23
N ILE A 10 3.33 4.22 -0.29
CA ILE A 10 3.16 5.58 -0.77
C ILE A 10 2.54 6.43 0.34
N ARG A 11 3.09 7.62 0.54
CA ARG A 11 2.52 8.67 1.38
C ARG A 11 2.17 9.86 0.51
N THR A 12 1.09 10.54 0.88
CA THR A 12 0.61 11.76 0.24
C THR A 12 0.08 12.69 1.33
N HIS A 13 -0.16 13.96 0.99
CA HIS A 13 -0.71 14.91 1.94
C HIS A 13 -2.09 14.47 2.47
N HIS A 14 -3.06 14.23 1.57
CA HIS A 14 -4.39 13.71 1.89
C HIS A 14 -4.99 12.99 0.69
N ILE A 15 -5.94 12.08 0.96
CA ILE A 15 -6.69 11.35 -0.07
C ILE A 15 -8.19 11.50 0.24
N THR A 16 -8.77 12.64 -0.16
CA THR A 16 -10.18 12.99 0.09
C THR A 16 -11.07 12.82 -1.14
N SER A 17 -10.51 12.92 -2.34
CA SER A 17 -11.28 12.90 -3.58
C SER A 17 -11.85 11.51 -3.89
N ARG A 18 -13.17 11.33 -3.75
CA ARG A 18 -13.88 10.09 -4.11
C ARG A 18 -13.66 9.69 -5.58
N LYS A 19 -13.55 10.67 -6.50
CA LYS A 19 -13.22 10.42 -7.91
C LYS A 19 -11.84 9.76 -8.05
N LYS A 20 -10.83 10.21 -7.28
CA LYS A 20 -9.51 9.58 -7.30
C LYS A 20 -9.54 8.20 -6.65
N VAL A 21 -10.27 8.04 -5.54
CA VAL A 21 -10.48 6.73 -4.91
C VAL A 21 -11.12 5.72 -5.88
N ALA A 22 -12.12 6.13 -6.66
CA ALA A 22 -12.73 5.26 -7.67
C ALA A 22 -11.72 4.83 -8.75
N LYS A 23 -10.86 5.76 -9.21
CA LYS A 23 -9.75 5.43 -10.13
C LYS A 23 -8.75 4.46 -9.51
N LEU A 24 -8.42 4.63 -8.23
CA LEU A 24 -7.56 3.71 -7.50
C LEU A 24 -8.20 2.32 -7.38
N LYS A 25 -9.51 2.22 -7.08
CA LYS A 25 -10.22 0.94 -7.06
C LYS A 25 -10.15 0.23 -8.41
N ALA A 26 -10.38 0.95 -9.51
CA ALA A 26 -10.23 0.40 -10.85
C ALA A 26 -8.78 -0.01 -11.15
N ALA A 27 -7.80 0.80 -10.76
CA ALA A 27 -6.38 0.47 -10.94
C ALA A 27 -5.98 -0.79 -10.17
N ALA A 28 -6.50 -1.00 -8.95
CA ALA A 28 -6.19 -2.19 -8.16
C ALA A 28 -6.69 -3.46 -8.88
N SER A 29 -7.91 -3.40 -9.41
CA SER A 29 -8.50 -4.47 -10.23
C SER A 29 -7.69 -4.73 -11.49
N ASN A 30 -7.39 -3.69 -12.28
CA ASN A 30 -6.66 -3.82 -13.54
C ASN A 30 -5.22 -4.34 -13.35
N CYS A 31 -4.55 -3.94 -12.26
CA CYS A 31 -3.19 -4.38 -11.96
C CYS A 31 -3.17 -5.72 -11.20
N ASN A 32 -4.34 -6.28 -10.86
CA ASN A 32 -4.50 -7.46 -10.00
C ASN A 32 -3.67 -7.38 -8.70
N VAL A 33 -3.69 -6.22 -8.05
CA VAL A 33 -2.99 -6.00 -6.77
C VAL A 33 -4.00 -5.92 -5.62
N TYR A 34 -3.54 -6.26 -4.43
CA TYR A 34 -4.22 -5.84 -3.21
C TYR A 34 -3.72 -4.45 -2.85
N ALA A 35 -4.64 -3.51 -2.64
CA ALA A 35 -4.31 -2.16 -2.19
C ALA A 35 -5.05 -1.82 -0.89
N LEU A 36 -4.34 -1.20 0.06
CA LEU A 36 -4.94 -0.64 1.26
C LEU A 36 -4.75 0.88 1.25
N LEU A 37 -5.83 1.60 1.50
CA LEU A 37 -5.90 3.05 1.38
C LEU A 37 -6.37 3.67 2.69
N ARG A 38 -5.61 4.62 3.23
CA ARG A 38 -6.13 5.54 4.24
C ARG A 38 -6.65 6.80 3.56
N SER A 39 -7.97 6.97 3.57
CA SER A 39 -8.64 8.13 2.99
C SER A 39 -9.08 9.14 4.06
N GLY A 40 -9.44 10.36 3.66
CA GLY A 40 -9.91 11.40 4.57
C GLY A 40 -8.79 12.33 5.06
N ARG A 41 -8.35 12.17 6.32
CA ARG A 41 -7.41 13.11 6.95
C ARG A 41 -5.96 12.89 6.56
N CYS A 42 -5.13 13.91 6.79
CA CYS A 42 -3.69 13.83 6.64
C CYS A 42 -3.06 12.88 7.68
N PRO A 43 -1.95 12.18 7.36
CA PRO A 43 -1.44 11.92 6.01
C PRO A 43 -2.30 10.91 5.24
N GLY A 44 -2.37 11.05 3.91
CA GLY A 44 -2.91 10.00 3.05
C GLY A 44 -1.88 8.88 2.84
N ILE A 45 -2.28 7.63 2.99
CA ILE A 45 -1.36 6.48 2.97
C ILE A 45 -1.91 5.43 2.01
N MET A 46 -1.05 4.87 1.16
CA MET A 46 -1.40 3.75 0.29
C MET A 46 -0.36 2.65 0.39
N TYR A 47 -0.82 1.43 0.62
CA TYR A 47 -0.04 0.21 0.51
C TYR A 47 -0.56 -0.59 -0.68
N CYS A 48 0.35 -1.29 -1.36
CA CYS A 48 -0.04 -2.27 -2.35
C CYS A 48 0.87 -3.49 -2.31
N GLN A 49 0.33 -4.64 -2.71
CA GLN A 49 1.09 -5.86 -2.93
C GLN A 49 0.53 -6.69 -4.09
N GLY A 50 1.41 -7.47 -4.71
CA GLY A 50 1.06 -8.38 -5.81
C GLY A 50 2.30 -8.76 -6.60
N ALA A 51 2.12 -9.15 -7.86
CA ALA A 51 3.24 -9.38 -8.78
C ALA A 51 4.02 -8.06 -9.02
N GLU A 52 5.31 -8.17 -9.35
CA GLU A 52 6.19 -7.02 -9.60
C GLU A 52 5.58 -6.03 -10.60
N THR A 53 5.12 -6.52 -11.75
CA THR A 53 4.52 -5.71 -12.81
C THR A 53 3.28 -4.96 -12.32
N GLY A 54 2.38 -5.66 -11.64
CA GLY A 54 1.16 -5.06 -11.07
C GLY A 54 1.46 -3.97 -10.03
N VAL A 55 2.47 -4.17 -9.18
CA VAL A 55 2.89 -3.17 -8.18
C VAL A 55 3.53 -1.95 -8.86
N ARG A 56 4.35 -2.15 -9.89
CA ARG A 56 4.96 -1.06 -10.66
C ARG A 56 3.90 -0.25 -11.42
N ASP A 57 2.95 -0.92 -12.05
CA ASP A 57 1.84 -0.28 -12.77
C ASP A 57 0.91 0.47 -11.82
N TRP A 58 0.66 -0.09 -10.63
CA TRP A 58 -0.06 0.59 -9.56
C TRP A 58 0.62 1.92 -9.19
N VAL A 59 1.93 1.91 -8.91
CA VAL A 59 2.68 3.12 -8.57
C VAL A 59 2.60 4.16 -9.68
N ALA A 60 2.73 3.74 -10.95
CA ALA A 60 2.58 4.63 -12.10
C ALA A 60 1.17 5.24 -12.18
N ASN A 61 0.12 4.45 -11.92
CA ASN A 61 -1.26 4.95 -11.86
C ASN A 61 -1.46 5.98 -10.73
N VAL A 62 -0.91 5.74 -9.54
CA VAL A 62 -0.99 6.70 -8.42
C VAL A 62 -0.26 8.00 -8.75
N GLN A 63 0.93 7.94 -9.35
CA GLN A 63 1.70 9.13 -9.77
C GLN A 63 0.91 10.02 -10.75
N ARG A 64 0.16 9.40 -11.68
CA ARG A 64 -0.67 10.13 -12.66
C ARG A 64 -1.80 10.92 -12.01
N LEU A 65 -2.23 10.58 -10.79
CA LEU A 65 -3.26 11.30 -10.05
C LEU A 65 -2.76 12.60 -9.41
N ARG A 66 -1.45 12.90 -9.50
CA ARG A 66 -0.79 14.12 -9.02
C ARG A 66 -1.28 14.56 -7.63
N TYR A 67 -1.06 13.70 -6.64
CA TYR A 67 -1.31 14.07 -5.25
C TYR A 67 -0.27 15.08 -4.77
N LYS A 68 -0.69 16.00 -3.90
CA LYS A 68 0.23 16.90 -3.21
C LYS A 68 1.11 16.08 -2.27
N ASP A 69 2.40 16.45 -2.20
CA ASP A 69 3.42 15.81 -1.37
C ASP A 69 3.48 14.30 -1.60
N PHE A 70 3.39 13.87 -2.86
CA PHE A 70 3.58 12.47 -3.22
C PHE A 70 4.98 12.02 -2.82
N GLN A 71 5.05 10.99 -1.98
CA GLN A 71 6.27 10.38 -1.51
C GLN A 71 6.17 8.87 -1.70
N LEU A 72 7.02 8.31 -2.54
CA LEU A 72 7.21 6.87 -2.63
C LEU A 72 8.15 6.44 -1.50
N VAL A 73 7.59 6.21 -0.32
CA VAL A 73 8.30 5.91 0.93
C VAL A 73 9.10 4.61 0.82
N LYS A 74 8.48 3.58 0.22
CA LYS A 74 9.15 2.33 -0.14
C LYS A 74 8.86 2.02 -1.60
N LYS A 75 9.92 1.88 -2.39
CA LYS A 75 9.84 1.50 -3.80
C LYS A 75 9.31 0.07 -3.92
N PRO A 76 8.70 -0.29 -5.07
CA PRO A 76 8.40 -1.69 -5.39
C PRO A 76 9.63 -2.56 -5.17
N ALA A 77 9.53 -3.46 -4.20
CA ALA A 77 10.57 -4.42 -3.86
C ALA A 77 9.92 -5.72 -3.38
N GLU A 78 10.71 -6.78 -3.31
CA GLU A 78 10.26 -8.06 -2.76
C GLU A 78 9.73 -7.86 -1.33
N LYS A 79 8.60 -8.50 -1.04
CA LYS A 79 7.92 -8.41 0.24
C LYS A 79 8.77 -9.10 1.31
N GLU A 80 9.37 -8.30 2.17
CA GLU A 80 10.05 -8.76 3.38
C GLU A 80 9.00 -9.22 4.42
N THR A 81 8.62 -10.50 4.41
CA THR A 81 7.79 -11.08 5.48
C THR A 81 8.65 -11.43 6.68
N GLY A 82 8.20 -11.02 7.88
CA GLY A 82 8.85 -11.36 9.15
C GLY A 82 8.66 -12.82 9.59
N GLY A 83 8.60 -13.78 8.66
CA GLY A 83 8.49 -15.21 8.95
C GLY A 83 7.10 -15.72 9.40
N LYS A 84 6.05 -14.91 9.33
CA LYS A 84 4.66 -15.37 9.50
C LYS A 84 3.94 -15.37 8.15
N ASP A 85 3.71 -16.56 7.61
CA ASP A 85 2.94 -16.83 6.40
C ASP A 85 1.43 -16.57 6.63
N THR A 86 1.08 -15.32 6.93
CA THR A 86 -0.33 -14.91 7.03
C THR A 86 -0.78 -14.37 5.67
N GLU A 87 -0.73 -15.23 4.64
CA GLU A 87 -1.20 -14.89 3.28
C GLU A 87 -2.60 -15.47 2.97
N SER A 88 -3.18 -16.20 3.92
CA SER A 88 -4.48 -16.84 3.79
C SER A 88 -5.62 -15.80 3.84
N GLY A 89 -6.03 -15.32 2.66
CA GLY A 89 -7.26 -14.53 2.49
C GLY A 89 -7.11 -13.18 1.78
N ILE A 90 -5.95 -12.86 1.20
CA ILE A 90 -5.77 -11.62 0.46
C ILE A 90 -6.46 -11.71 -0.90
N MET A 91 -7.51 -10.91 -1.08
CA MET A 91 -8.23 -10.80 -2.35
C MET A 91 -7.52 -9.78 -3.25
N TYR A 92 -6.76 -10.28 -4.23
CA TYR A 92 -6.15 -9.45 -5.27
C TYR A 92 -7.21 -8.82 -6.17
N GLY A 93 -6.87 -7.68 -6.78
CA GLY A 93 -7.80 -6.91 -7.60
C GLY A 93 -8.75 -6.02 -6.78
N LYS A 94 -8.53 -5.89 -5.47
CA LYS A 94 -9.37 -5.14 -4.55
C LYS A 94 -8.60 -4.04 -3.83
N LEU A 95 -9.28 -2.93 -3.59
CA LEU A 95 -8.82 -1.84 -2.74
C LEU A 95 -9.71 -1.72 -1.51
N GLU A 96 -9.09 -1.80 -0.34
CA GLU A 96 -9.73 -1.58 0.96
C GLU A 96 -9.43 -0.17 1.47
N GLU A 97 -10.42 0.47 2.06
CA GLU A 97 -10.30 1.80 2.66
C GLU A 97 -10.35 1.69 4.19
N VAL A 98 -9.49 2.43 4.88
CA VAL A 98 -9.48 2.57 6.34
C VAL A 98 -9.43 4.04 6.72
N ASP A 99 -9.95 4.36 7.91
CA ASP A 99 -10.07 5.75 8.39
C ASP A 99 -8.90 6.16 9.28
N SER A 100 -8.28 5.21 9.99
CA SER A 100 -7.19 5.46 10.94
C SER A 100 -5.86 4.85 10.51
N VAL A 101 -4.77 5.52 10.88
CA VAL A 101 -3.40 4.96 10.78
C VAL A 101 -3.26 3.73 11.68
N LYS A 102 -4.00 3.69 12.79
CA LYS A 102 -4.01 2.53 13.71
C LYS A 102 -4.55 1.28 13.01
N ASP A 103 -5.69 1.40 12.33
CA ASP A 103 -6.30 0.28 11.59
C ASP A 103 -5.43 -0.15 10.41
N PHE A 104 -4.82 0.83 9.73
CA PHE A 104 -3.83 0.56 8.69
C PHE A 104 -2.66 -0.26 9.24
N GLY A 105 -2.14 0.13 10.41
CA GLY A 105 -1.09 -0.59 11.10
C GLY A 105 -1.47 -2.03 11.48
N ALA A 106 -2.66 -2.23 12.04
CA ALA A 106 -3.16 -3.56 12.38
C ALA A 106 -3.27 -4.48 11.14
N LYS A 107 -3.63 -3.91 9.98
CA LYS A 107 -3.58 -4.62 8.69
C LYS A 107 -2.15 -4.98 8.29
N MET A 108 -1.19 -4.06 8.41
CA MET A 108 0.23 -4.35 8.11
C MET A 108 0.81 -5.44 9.02
N GLU A 109 0.40 -5.48 10.29
CA GLU A 109 0.77 -6.54 11.24
C GLU A 109 0.16 -7.88 10.83
N SER A 110 -1.12 -7.89 10.46
CA SER A 110 -1.78 -9.09 9.95
C SER A 110 -1.14 -9.62 8.66
N LEU A 111 -0.55 -8.73 7.85
CA LEU A 111 0.18 -9.06 6.62
C LEU A 111 1.64 -9.50 6.85
N GLY A 112 2.11 -9.52 8.11
CA GLY A 112 3.47 -9.91 8.47
C GLY A 112 4.55 -8.89 8.12
N ILE A 113 4.18 -7.64 7.83
CA ILE A 113 5.08 -6.56 7.38
C ILE A 113 5.10 -5.37 8.36
N TRP A 114 4.81 -5.63 9.63
CA TRP A 114 4.73 -4.61 10.68
C TRP A 114 6.00 -3.76 10.80
N GLU A 115 7.17 -4.40 10.87
CA GLU A 115 8.45 -3.71 11.02
C GLU A 115 8.79 -2.88 9.79
N TRP A 116 8.59 -3.44 8.59
CA TRP A 116 8.77 -2.74 7.32
C TRP A 116 7.89 -1.48 7.25
N TRP A 117 6.63 -1.59 7.69
CA TRP A 117 5.70 -0.48 7.77
C TRP A 117 6.16 0.60 8.76
N ARG A 118 6.59 0.22 9.98
CA ARG A 118 7.07 1.18 10.98
C ARG A 118 8.33 1.92 10.51
N LYS A 119 9.27 1.22 9.87
CA LYS A 119 10.47 1.80 9.25
C LYS A 119 10.08 2.78 8.15
N GLY A 120 9.19 2.39 7.23
CA GLY A 120 8.69 3.29 6.19
C GLY A 120 7.98 4.52 6.78
N MET A 121 7.22 4.33 7.85
CA MET A 121 6.50 5.45 8.46
C MET A 121 7.38 6.42 9.25
N GLY A 122 8.63 6.06 9.56
CA GLY A 122 9.52 6.83 10.42
C GLY A 122 9.19 6.71 11.90
N TYR A 123 8.48 5.66 12.31
CA TYR A 123 8.18 5.37 13.73
C TYR A 123 9.33 4.67 14.45
N VAL A 124 10.29 4.17 13.69
CA VAL A 124 11.59 3.77 14.20
C VAL A 124 12.49 4.96 13.93
N GLY A 125 12.80 5.73 14.97
CA GLY A 125 13.89 6.70 14.88
C GLY A 125 15.17 5.92 14.61
N ASN A 126 15.99 6.41 13.68
CA ASN A 126 17.37 5.96 13.59
C ASN A 126 18.01 6.35 14.93
N ASP A 127 18.33 5.35 15.75
CA ASP A 127 19.48 5.43 16.64
C ASP A 127 20.67 4.87 15.87
#